data_AF-A0A655TEU3-F1
#
_entry.id   AF-A0A655TEU3-F1
#
_cell.length_a   1.000
_cell.length_b   1.000
_cell.length_c   1.000
_cell.angle_alpha   90.00
_cell.angle_beta   90.00
_cell.angle_gamma   90.00
#
_symmetry.space_group_name_H-M   'P 1'
#
loop_
_entity.id
_entity.type
_entity.pdbx_description
1 polymer ?
#
loop_
_entity_poly.entity_id
_entity_poly.type
_entity_poly.pdbx_seq_one_letter_code
_entity_poly.pdbx_strand_id
1 'polypeptide(L)'
;MNSTDKRLFDFVLKVATNTYIQAVNDHSGAPLLPRIKPILRTNELRLEALLTSRLSVFHEEDLREVLKVTQLAQNTTDRQSLLGHLEYIKERLDALNADLVNE
;
A
#
# COMPACT_ATOMS: atom_id res chain seq x y z
N MET A 1 10.50 6.05 15.62
CA MET A 1 10.91 5.52 14.30
C MET A 1 12.22 6.15 13.83
N ASN A 2 13.16 5.38 13.24
CA ASN A 2 14.39 5.98 12.66
C ASN A 2 14.08 6.72 11.35
N SER A 3 14.95 7.64 10.91
CA SER A 3 14.69 8.46 9.74
C SER A 3 14.60 7.67 8.42
N THR A 4 15.23 6.51 8.32
CA THR A 4 15.22 5.69 7.10
C THR A 4 13.88 5.00 6.94
N ASP A 5 13.41 4.37 8.00
CA ASP A 5 12.15 3.64 7.99
C ASP A 5 10.96 4.59 7.88
N LYS A 6 11.04 5.80 8.46
CA LYS A 6 10.03 6.87 8.23
C LYS A 6 9.89 7.20 6.76
N ARG A 7 11.00 7.45 6.10
CA ARG A 7 11.01 7.77 4.66
C ARG A 7 10.49 6.61 3.83
N LEU A 8 10.78 5.37 4.22
CA LEU A 8 10.28 4.18 3.54
C LEU A 8 8.76 4.05 3.70
N PHE A 9 8.24 4.24 4.91
CA PHE A 9 6.80 4.24 5.17
C PHE A 9 6.08 5.37 4.43
N ASP A 10 6.60 6.60 4.49
CA ASP A 10 6.05 7.76 3.76
C ASP A 10 5.99 7.46 2.24
N PHE A 11 7.00 6.75 1.72
CA PHE A 11 7.03 6.34 0.32
C PHE A 11 5.92 5.31 0.01
N VAL A 12 5.77 4.30 0.85
CA VAL A 12 4.72 3.27 0.73
C VAL A 12 3.34 3.91 0.73
N LEU A 13 3.07 4.80 1.69
CA LEU A 13 1.82 5.55 1.81
C LEU A 13 1.54 6.40 0.57
N LYS A 14 2.54 7.16 0.11
CA LYS A 14 2.41 8.01 -1.08
C LYS A 14 2.09 7.20 -2.34
N VAL A 15 2.74 6.05 -2.53
CA VAL A 15 2.49 5.17 -3.68
C VAL A 15 1.09 4.57 -3.60
N ALA A 16 0.67 4.06 -2.45
CA ALA A 16 -0.67 3.50 -2.27
C ALA A 16 -1.75 4.54 -2.58
N THR A 17 -1.63 5.74 -2.02
CA THR A 17 -2.57 6.85 -2.22
C THR A 17 -2.67 7.24 -3.70
N ASN A 18 -1.53 7.45 -4.36
CA ASN A 18 -1.52 7.82 -5.78
C ASN A 18 -2.09 6.70 -6.66
N THR A 19 -1.81 5.44 -6.33
CA THR A 19 -2.32 4.28 -7.09
C THR A 19 -3.84 4.19 -6.98
N TYR A 20 -4.40 4.37 -5.78
CA TYR A 20 -5.84 4.42 -5.57
C TYR A 20 -6.47 5.58 -6.35
N ILE A 21 -5.94 6.80 -6.22
CA ILE A 21 -6.43 7.99 -6.94
C ILE A 21 -6.39 7.78 -8.45
N GLN A 22 -5.31 7.20 -8.98
CA GLN A 22 -5.23 6.87 -10.41
C GLN A 22 -6.28 5.84 -10.80
N ALA A 23 -6.47 4.80 -9.98
CA ALA A 23 -7.42 3.73 -10.28
C ALA A 23 -8.88 4.21 -10.32
N VAL A 24 -9.29 5.06 -9.38
CA VAL A 24 -10.65 5.62 -9.36
C VAL A 24 -10.87 6.61 -10.51
N ASN A 25 -9.84 7.37 -10.89
CA ASN A 25 -9.91 8.35 -11.97
C ASN A 25 -9.61 7.77 -13.36
N ASP A 26 -9.21 6.51 -13.46
CA ASP A 26 -8.94 5.86 -14.73
C ASP A 26 -10.26 5.52 -15.44
N HIS A 27 -10.81 6.54 -16.11
CA HIS A 27 -11.92 6.45 -17.06
C HIS A 27 -11.41 6.11 -18.47
N SER A 28 -10.09 6.01 -18.65
CA SER A 28 -9.52 5.71 -19.95
C SER A 28 -9.80 4.25 -20.31
N GLY A 29 -10.16 3.96 -21.56
CA GLY A 29 -10.40 2.59 -22.03
C GLY A 29 -9.13 1.71 -22.05
N ALA A 30 -8.01 2.19 -21.51
CA ALA A 30 -6.78 1.43 -21.35
C ALA A 30 -6.93 0.46 -20.16
N PRO A 31 -6.31 -0.73 -20.21
CA PRO A 31 -6.46 -1.69 -19.14
C PRO A 31 -5.68 -1.22 -17.89
N LEU A 32 -6.42 -0.87 -16.85
CA LEU A 32 -5.94 -0.48 -15.52
C LEU A 32 -5.01 -1.54 -14.90
N LEU A 33 -5.40 -2.80 -15.03
CA LEU A 33 -4.78 -3.96 -14.38
C LEU A 33 -3.28 -4.14 -14.72
N PRO A 34 -2.85 -4.20 -16.00
CA PRO A 34 -1.43 -4.26 -16.37
C PRO A 34 -0.57 -3.12 -15.80
N ARG A 35 -1.14 -1.92 -15.63
CA ARG A 35 -0.40 -0.74 -15.16
C ARG A 35 -0.18 -0.75 -13.65
N ILE A 36 -1.15 -1.26 -12.89
CA ILE A 36 -1.11 -1.27 -11.43
C ILE A 36 -0.23 -2.40 -10.88
N LYS A 37 -0.19 -3.56 -11.54
CA LYS A 37 0.57 -4.72 -11.06
C LYS A 37 2.05 -4.44 -10.73
N PRO A 38 2.84 -3.76 -11.60
CA PRO A 38 4.22 -3.43 -11.28
C PRO A 38 4.35 -2.49 -10.05
N ILE A 39 3.39 -1.58 -9.88
CA ILE A 39 3.37 -0.63 -8.77
C ILE A 39 3.14 -1.38 -7.46
N LEU A 40 2.12 -2.26 -7.43
CA LEU A 40 1.82 -3.11 -6.28
C LEU A 40 3.00 -4.00 -5.89
N ARG A 41 3.64 -4.66 -6.87
CA ARG A 41 4.82 -5.50 -6.61
C ARG A 41 5.97 -4.71 -5.99
N THR A 42 6.18 -3.48 -6.44
CA THR A 42 7.23 -2.64 -5.86
C THR A 42 6.85 -2.19 -4.45
N ASN A 43 5.56 -1.97 -4.18
CA ASN A 43 5.09 -1.60 -2.85
C ASN A 43 5.15 -2.77 -1.85
N GLU A 44 4.85 -3.99 -2.32
CA GLU A 44 5.03 -5.24 -1.57
C GLU A 44 6.46 -5.36 -1.04
N LEU A 45 7.48 -5.21 -1.91
CA LEU A 45 8.90 -5.28 -1.50
C LEU A 45 9.27 -4.24 -0.43
N ARG A 46 8.66 -3.06 -0.46
CA ARG A 46 8.88 -2.01 0.54
C ARG A 46 8.21 -2.33 1.87
N LEU A 47 7.02 -2.92 1.82
CA LEU A 47 6.31 -3.41 3.01
C LEU A 47 7.07 -4.56 3.68
N GLU A 48 7.61 -5.49 2.89
CA GLU A 48 8.50 -6.55 3.39
C GLU A 48 9.75 -5.96 4.06
N ALA A 49 10.39 -4.97 3.41
CA ALA A 49 11.54 -4.28 4.00
C ALA A 49 11.19 -3.60 5.34
N LEU A 50 10.02 -2.93 5.43
CA LEU A 50 9.51 -2.36 6.69
C LEU A 50 9.32 -3.43 7.78
N LEU A 51 8.71 -4.57 7.43
CA LEU A 51 8.48 -5.68 8.36
C LEU A 51 9.77 -6.37 8.82
N THR A 52 10.83 -6.35 8.01
CA THR A 52 12.15 -6.87 8.40
C THR A 52 12.97 -5.88 9.23
N SER A 53 12.58 -4.61 9.28
CA SER A 53 13.23 -3.59 10.09
C SER A 53 12.82 -3.70 11.56
N ARG A 54 13.62 -3.15 12.48
CA ARG A 54 13.28 -3.06 13.92
C ARG A 54 12.02 -2.22 14.21
N LEU A 55 11.38 -1.65 13.17
CA LEU A 55 10.14 -0.92 13.28
C LEU A 55 8.89 -1.80 13.37
N SER A 56 9.01 -3.09 13.06
CA SER A 56 7.88 -4.02 13.09
C SER A 56 7.18 -4.06 14.46
N VAL A 57 7.89 -3.78 15.56
CA VAL A 57 7.38 -3.98 16.93
C VAL A 57 6.11 -3.16 17.22
N PHE A 58 5.97 -1.97 16.62
CA PHE A 58 4.77 -1.15 16.74
C PHE A 58 4.04 -1.20 15.40
N HIS A 59 2.84 -1.81 15.38
CA HIS A 59 1.96 -1.98 14.21
C HIS A 59 2.37 -3.09 13.21
N GLU A 60 3.09 -4.13 13.65
CA GLU A 60 3.46 -5.27 12.80
C GLU A 60 2.26 -5.90 12.10
N GLU A 61 1.18 -6.13 12.86
CA GLU A 61 -0.01 -6.82 12.38
C GLU A 61 -0.68 -6.03 11.25
N ASP A 62 -0.70 -4.71 11.37
CA ASP A 62 -1.26 -3.83 10.36
C ASP A 62 -0.43 -3.81 9.08
N LEU A 63 0.90 -3.75 9.21
CA LEU A 63 1.78 -3.84 8.05
C LEU A 63 1.69 -5.23 7.38
N ARG A 64 1.50 -6.31 8.15
CA ARG A 64 1.27 -7.66 7.62
C ARG A 64 -0.07 -7.77 6.87
N GLU A 65 -1.14 -7.18 7.39
CA GLU A 65 -2.42 -7.19 6.71
C GLU A 65 -2.39 -6.34 5.44
N VAL A 66 -1.74 -5.16 5.47
CA VAL A 66 -1.51 -4.34 4.28
C VAL A 66 -0.70 -5.10 3.22
N LEU A 67 0.34 -5.82 3.62
CA LEU A 67 1.13 -6.68 2.72
C LEU A 67 0.26 -7.77 2.07
N LYS A 68 -0.54 -8.47 2.87
CA LYS A 68 -1.46 -9.51 2.39
C LYS A 68 -2.47 -8.95 1.38
N VAL A 69 -3.09 -7.81 1.65
CA VAL A 69 -4.05 -7.21 0.72
C VAL A 69 -3.35 -6.67 -0.54
N THR A 70 -2.11 -6.19 -0.42
CA THR A 70 -1.27 -5.83 -1.58
C THR A 70 -1.01 -7.03 -2.49
N GLN A 71 -0.77 -8.22 -1.92
CA GLN A 71 -0.60 -9.46 -2.67
C GLN A 71 -1.91 -9.93 -3.32
N LEU A 72 -3.05 -9.79 -2.63
CA LEU A 72 -4.37 -10.06 -3.22
C LEU A 72 -4.63 -9.16 -4.43
N ALA A 73 -4.41 -7.86 -4.29
CA ALA A 73 -4.60 -6.88 -5.36
C ALA A 73 -3.79 -7.20 -6.64
N GLN A 74 -2.61 -7.81 -6.52
CA GLN A 74 -1.79 -8.22 -7.68
C GLN A 74 -2.40 -9.37 -8.46
N ASN A 75 -3.10 -10.27 -7.77
CA ASN A 75 -3.71 -11.47 -8.34
C ASN A 75 -5.15 -11.23 -8.82
N THR A 76 -5.76 -10.13 -8.38
CA THR A 76 -7.10 -9.73 -8.81
C THR A 76 -7.14 -9.41 -10.31
N THR A 77 -8.15 -9.94 -10.98
CA THR A 77 -8.46 -9.71 -12.41
C THR A 77 -9.71 -8.87 -12.61
N ASP A 78 -10.51 -8.68 -11.55
CA ASP A 78 -11.71 -7.86 -11.53
C ASP A 78 -11.39 -6.42 -11.10
N ARG A 79 -11.93 -5.44 -11.82
CA ARG A 79 -11.68 -4.02 -11.54
C ARG A 79 -12.28 -3.60 -10.21
N GLN A 80 -13.51 -4.02 -9.90
CA GLN A 80 -14.20 -3.58 -8.69
C GLN A 80 -13.47 -4.08 -7.44
N SER A 81 -13.08 -5.36 -7.46
CA SER A 81 -12.28 -5.98 -6.41
C SER A 81 -10.91 -5.30 -6.26
N LEU A 82 -10.25 -4.95 -7.37
CA LEU A 82 -8.98 -4.23 -7.33
C LEU A 82 -9.14 -2.86 -6.63
N LEU A 83 -10.19 -2.11 -6.99
CA LEU A 83 -10.47 -0.82 -6.36
C LEU A 83 -10.69 -0.96 -4.86
N GLY A 84 -11.48 -1.97 -4.43
CA GLY A 84 -11.69 -2.24 -3.01
C GLY A 84 -10.40 -2.59 -2.27
N HIS A 85 -9.49 -3.37 -2.88
CA HIS A 85 -8.20 -3.65 -2.26
C HIS A 85 -7.31 -2.40 -2.16
N LEU A 86 -7.27 -1.57 -3.20
CA LEU A 86 -6.48 -0.34 -3.21
C LEU A 86 -7.00 0.68 -2.19
N GLU A 87 -8.31 0.78 -2.04
CA GLU A 87 -8.97 1.59 -1.02
C GLU A 87 -8.56 1.13 0.38
N TYR A 88 -8.71 -0.16 0.67
CA TYR A 88 -8.34 -0.75 1.95
C TYR A 88 -6.88 -0.48 2.30
N ILE A 89 -5.96 -0.72 1.35
CA ILE A 89 -4.51 -0.48 1.55
C ILE A 89 -4.26 0.98 1.91
N LYS A 90 -4.87 1.92 1.17
CA LYS A 90 -4.74 3.35 1.44
C LYS A 90 -5.24 3.69 2.83
N GLU A 91 -6.48 3.29 3.17
CA GLU A 91 -7.11 3.64 4.45
C GLU A 91 -6.33 3.10 5.64
N ARG A 92 -5.81 1.86 5.56
CA ARG A 92 -5.02 1.29 6.66
C ARG A 92 -3.68 2.00 6.84
N LEU A 93 -3.02 2.38 5.74
CA LEU A 93 -1.78 3.16 5.81
C LEU A 93 -2.01 4.59 6.31
N ASP A 94 -3.15 5.22 5.96
CA ASP A 94 -3.52 6.54 6.50
C ASP A 94 -3.75 6.49 8.02
N ALA A 95 -4.46 5.46 8.50
CA ALA A 95 -4.68 5.24 9.93
C ALA A 95 -3.35 5.06 10.68
N LEU A 96 -2.47 4.21 10.16
CA LEU A 96 -1.12 4.01 10.69
C LEU A 96 -0.31 5.31 10.74
N ASN A 97 -0.39 6.12 9.68
CA ASN A 97 0.31 7.40 9.65
C ASN A 97 -0.22 8.37 10.70
N ALA A 98 -1.54 8.38 10.93
CA ALA A 98 -2.15 9.21 11.97
C ALA A 98 -1.65 8.80 13.36
N ASP A 99 -1.58 7.50 13.64
CA ASP A 99 -1.08 6.97 14.91
C ASP A 99 0.40 7.37 15.12
N LEU A 100 1.24 7.18 14.09
CA LEU A 100 2.67 7.54 14.12
C LEU A 100 2.97 9.04 14.25
N VAL A 101 2.02 9.92 13.89
CA VAL A 101 2.17 11.39 14.04
C VAL A 101 1.78 11.84 15.45
N ASN A 102 0.93 11.08 16.12
CA ASN A 102 0.43 11.40 17.47
C ASN A 102 1.29 10.77 18.60
N GLU A 103 2.24 9.90 18.26
CA GLU A 103 3.30 9.37 19.15
C GLU A 103 4.55 10.28 19.25
#